data_AF-A0A1L9S1W2-F1
#
_entry.id   AF-A0A1L9S1W2-F1
#
_cell.length_a   1.000
_cell.length_b   1.000
_cell.length_c   1.000
_cell.angle_alpha   90.00
_cell.angle_beta   90.00
_cell.angle_gamma   90.00
#
_symmetry.space_group_name_H-M   'P 1'
#
loop_
_entity.id
_entity.type
_entity.pdbx_description
1 polymer ?
#
loop_
_entity_poly.entity_id
_entity_poly.type
_entity_poly.pdbx_seq_one_letter_code
_entity_poly.pdbx_strand_id
1 'polypeptide(L)'
;MVPLSETELNEHANALAMVLTEESRDYVSAAHIHAEHLHDIPEAARLLCRGSRFADAARLLALNGKQDLVSDIVDTGLADAMGSTTNLLADFRSQLNAQVPRIRELRERRAEDPLAYFGGDPTIGEGVDIPDNVSLAPTEASTLAGKSMFTRYTNKTTSSRQTSRTRRREERKRARGKKGTVYEEEYLVNSFRRLIERVNSTVSEVESLVDALLRRGMRERAAAIEKALQDILKLCVEYREEVFDVSADEAAKQREDQDGENATGDAAEDNYKPTGGQGVFWESVALTGKPREAPPVKDMKKSDLLA
;
A
#
# COMPACT_ATOMS: atom_id res chain seq x y z
N MET A 1 -24.65 45.43 4.12
CA MET A 1 -25.18 44.10 3.78
C MET A 1 -26.60 44.04 4.33
N VAL A 2 -27.59 43.67 3.51
CA VAL A 2 -28.94 43.40 4.01
C VAL A 2 -28.86 42.10 4.80
N PRO A 3 -29.25 42.05 6.08
CA PRO A 3 -29.23 40.82 6.85
C PRO A 3 -30.25 39.84 6.24
N LEU A 4 -29.80 38.63 5.96
CA LEU A 4 -30.67 37.51 5.59
C LEU A 4 -31.67 37.25 6.72
N SER A 5 -32.85 36.74 6.37
CA SER A 5 -33.80 36.28 7.38
C SER A 5 -33.21 35.07 8.14
N GLU A 6 -33.65 34.88 9.39
CA GLU A 6 -33.22 33.74 10.21
C GLU A 6 -33.53 32.39 9.56
N THR A 7 -34.64 32.31 8.81
CA THR A 7 -35.03 31.14 8.04
C THR A 7 -34.05 30.87 6.89
N GLU A 8 -33.70 31.88 6.10
CA GLU A 8 -32.73 31.73 5.01
C GLU A 8 -31.34 31.37 5.55
N LEU A 9 -30.93 31.94 6.68
CA LEU A 9 -29.66 31.59 7.34
C LEU A 9 -29.63 30.13 7.78
N ASN A 10 -30.71 29.63 8.40
CA ASN A 10 -30.82 28.24 8.82
C ASN A 10 -30.83 27.28 7.62
N GLU A 11 -31.53 27.62 6.54
CA GLU A 11 -31.54 26.83 5.30
C GLU A 11 -30.14 26.75 4.69
N HIS A 12 -29.43 27.87 4.60
CA HIS A 12 -28.05 27.91 4.11
C HIS A 12 -27.08 27.15 5.01
N ALA A 13 -27.20 27.28 6.34
CA ALA A 13 -26.37 26.55 7.29
C ALA A 13 -26.57 25.02 7.16
N ASN A 14 -27.82 24.56 7.04
CA ASN A 14 -28.12 23.15 6.81
C ASN A 14 -27.56 22.65 5.47
N ALA A 15 -27.76 23.41 4.39
CA ALA A 15 -27.24 23.04 3.06
C ALA A 15 -25.70 22.93 3.07
N LEU A 16 -25.01 23.88 3.72
CA LEU A 16 -23.57 23.85 3.84
C LEU A 16 -23.08 22.67 4.70
N ALA A 17 -23.73 22.41 5.84
CA ALA A 17 -23.41 21.28 6.70
C ALA A 17 -23.60 19.94 5.97
N MET A 18 -24.64 19.81 5.15
CA MET A 18 -24.86 18.63 4.30
C MET A 18 -23.74 18.43 3.27
N VAL A 19 -23.38 19.47 2.52
CA VAL A 19 -22.28 19.40 1.54
C VAL A 19 -20.97 19.01 2.23
N LEU A 20 -20.67 19.60 3.39
CA LEU A 20 -19.47 19.26 4.16
C LEU A 20 -19.47 17.80 4.65
N THR A 21 -20.65 17.28 5.03
CA THR A 21 -20.78 15.91 5.55
C THR A 21 -20.72 14.86 4.44
N GLU A 22 -21.42 15.09 3.33
CA GLU A 22 -21.64 14.09 2.28
C GLU A 22 -20.57 14.14 1.19
N GLU A 23 -20.16 15.33 0.75
CA GLU A 23 -19.22 15.49 -0.37
C GLU A 23 -17.78 15.59 0.10
N SER A 24 -17.47 16.52 1.01
CA SER A 24 -16.09 16.76 1.44
C SER A 24 -15.63 15.86 2.59
N ARG A 25 -16.57 15.25 3.33
CA ARG A 25 -16.33 14.50 4.57
C ARG A 25 -15.59 15.31 5.64
N ASP A 26 -15.76 16.63 5.61
CA ASP A 26 -15.24 17.53 6.63
C ASP A 26 -16.22 17.62 7.80
N TYR A 27 -16.22 16.56 8.62
CA TYR A 27 -17.12 16.44 9.76
C TYR A 27 -16.86 17.47 10.85
N VAL A 28 -15.63 17.99 10.96
CA VAL A 28 -15.28 19.00 11.97
C VAL A 28 -15.92 20.33 11.61
N SER A 29 -15.76 20.79 10.37
CA SER A 29 -16.40 22.02 9.90
C SER A 29 -17.94 21.92 9.93
N ALA A 30 -18.51 20.77 9.55
CA ALA A 30 -19.94 20.53 9.68
C ALA A 30 -20.41 20.60 11.15
N ALA A 31 -19.66 20.01 12.09
CA ALA A 31 -19.97 20.09 13.51
C ALA A 31 -19.96 21.52 14.04
N HIS A 32 -19.03 22.37 13.60
CA HIS A 32 -18.99 23.79 13.95
C HIS A 32 -20.26 24.51 13.50
N ILE A 33 -20.75 24.25 12.28
CA ILE A 33 -22.00 24.84 11.80
C ILE A 33 -23.19 24.39 12.66
N HIS A 34 -23.27 23.09 12.98
CA HIS A 34 -24.33 22.57 13.85
C HIS A 34 -24.30 23.18 15.26
N ALA A 35 -23.10 23.36 15.84
CA ALA A 35 -22.97 23.91 17.19
C ALA A 35 -23.21 25.43 17.24
N GLU A 36 -22.61 26.18 16.32
CA GLU A 36 -22.51 27.64 16.39
C GLU A 36 -23.66 28.35 15.68
N HIS A 37 -24.22 27.76 14.61
CA HIS A 37 -25.27 28.38 13.81
C HIS A 37 -26.64 27.71 13.98
N LEU A 38 -26.68 26.38 14.03
CA LEU A 38 -27.94 25.64 14.18
C LEU A 38 -28.30 25.32 15.64
N HIS A 39 -27.35 25.51 16.55
CA HIS A 39 -27.47 25.19 17.98
C HIS A 39 -27.87 23.73 18.28
N ASP A 40 -27.65 22.81 17.34
CA ASP A 40 -27.86 21.38 17.50
C ASP A 40 -26.60 20.70 18.05
N ILE A 41 -26.43 20.81 19.37
CA ILE A 41 -25.27 20.26 20.09
C ILE A 41 -25.15 18.72 19.95
N PRO A 42 -26.23 17.91 20.06
CA PRO A 42 -26.16 16.47 19.85
C PRO A 42 -25.67 16.10 18.45
N GLU A 43 -26.14 16.78 17.40
CA GLU A 43 -25.69 16.49 16.04
C GLU A 43 -24.23 16.91 15.82
N ALA A 44 -23.84 18.08 16.31
CA ALA A 44 -22.44 18.50 16.31
C ALA A 44 -21.53 17.48 17.00
N ALA A 45 -21.93 16.94 18.15
CA ALA A 45 -21.17 15.92 18.87
C ALA A 45 -21.07 14.60 18.08
N ARG A 46 -22.14 14.18 17.39
CA ARG A 46 -22.12 13.00 16.49
C ARG A 46 -21.15 13.20 15.33
N LEU A 47 -21.15 14.37 14.71
CA LEU A 47 -20.22 14.73 13.63
C LEU A 47 -18.77 14.76 14.12
N LEU A 48 -18.50 15.32 15.30
CA LEU A 48 -17.16 15.27 15.91
C LEU A 48 -16.70 13.83 16.14
N CYS A 49 -17.59 12.92 16.57
CA CYS A 49 -17.25 11.50 16.70
C CYS A 49 -16.91 10.86 15.34
N ARG A 50 -17.65 11.17 14.26
CA ARG A 50 -17.31 10.72 12.91
C ARG A 50 -15.95 11.25 12.43
N GLY A 51 -15.59 12.47 12.84
CA GLY A 51 -14.27 13.07 12.63
C GLY A 51 -13.17 12.57 13.59
N SER A 52 -13.42 11.54 14.40
CA SER A 52 -12.47 11.04 15.43
C SER A 52 -12.06 12.08 16.48
N ARG A 53 -12.89 13.11 16.72
CA ARG A 53 -12.70 14.17 17.72
C ARG A 53 -13.51 13.91 18.99
N PHE A 54 -13.32 12.73 19.59
CA PHE A 54 -14.10 12.28 20.75
C PHE A 54 -13.96 13.18 21.99
N ALA A 55 -12.75 13.68 22.25
CA ALA A 55 -12.51 14.60 23.37
C ALA A 55 -13.28 15.92 23.21
N ASP A 56 -13.36 16.43 21.98
CA ASP A 56 -14.09 17.66 21.67
C ASP A 56 -15.60 17.42 21.72
N ALA A 57 -16.09 16.27 21.25
CA ALA A 57 -17.49 15.87 21.37
C ALA A 57 -17.93 15.82 22.85
N ALA A 58 -17.14 15.14 23.69
CA ALA A 58 -17.42 15.04 25.13
C ALA A 58 -17.38 16.43 25.81
N ARG A 59 -16.39 17.26 25.47
CA ARG A 59 -16.29 18.64 25.98
C ARG A 59 -17.49 19.49 25.54
N LEU A 60 -17.89 19.40 24.27
CA LEU A 60 -18.99 20.16 23.71
C LEU A 60 -20.32 19.82 24.42
N LEU A 61 -20.58 18.53 24.63
CA LEU A 61 -21.74 18.07 25.41
C LEU A 61 -21.70 18.58 26.85
N ALA A 62 -20.53 18.48 27.51
CA ALA A 62 -20.38 18.90 28.89
C ALA A 62 -20.58 20.40 29.10
N LEU A 63 -20.03 21.25 28.22
CA LEU A 63 -20.16 22.71 28.30
C LEU A 63 -21.59 23.20 28.06
N ASN A 64 -22.42 22.41 27.37
CA ASN A 64 -23.81 22.75 27.06
C ASN A 64 -24.82 22.01 27.96
N GLY A 65 -24.37 21.42 29.08
CA GLY A 65 -25.25 20.76 30.05
C GLY A 65 -25.87 19.44 29.58
N LYS A 66 -25.33 18.81 28.53
CA LYS A 66 -25.82 17.56 27.91
C LYS A 66 -24.92 16.36 28.23
N GLN A 67 -24.43 16.28 29.46
CA GLN A 67 -23.48 15.25 29.91
C GLN A 67 -24.09 13.84 29.90
N ASP A 68 -25.41 13.75 30.08
CA ASP A 68 -26.21 12.55 29.96
C ASP A 68 -26.05 11.86 28.59
N LEU A 69 -25.89 12.65 27.53
CA LEU A 69 -25.72 12.14 26.16
C LEU A 69 -24.30 11.64 25.84
N VAL A 70 -23.33 11.78 26.75
CA VAL A 70 -21.95 11.36 26.49
C VAL A 70 -21.86 9.86 26.27
N SER A 71 -22.57 9.06 27.07
CA SER A 71 -22.62 7.61 26.89
C SER A 71 -23.22 7.26 25.53
N ASP A 72 -24.36 7.85 25.20
CA ASP A 72 -25.12 7.48 24.00
C ASP A 72 -24.43 7.92 22.70
N ILE A 73 -23.77 9.08 22.71
CA ILE A 73 -23.13 9.64 21.51
C ILE A 73 -21.65 9.25 21.44
N VAL A 74 -20.88 9.53 22.48
CA VAL A 74 -19.41 9.39 22.45
C VAL A 74 -19.00 7.94 22.61
N ASP A 75 -19.60 7.19 23.54
CA ASP A 75 -19.20 5.79 23.75
C ASP A 75 -19.66 4.90 22.57
N THR A 76 -20.81 5.21 21.97
CA THR A 76 -21.23 4.58 20.70
C THR A 76 -20.27 4.91 19.56
N GLY A 77 -19.91 6.20 19.39
CA GLY A 77 -18.94 6.61 18.38
C GLY A 77 -17.56 5.96 18.56
N LEU A 78 -17.11 5.79 19.80
CA LEU A 78 -15.88 5.06 20.13
C LEU A 78 -15.98 3.57 19.80
N ALA A 79 -17.14 2.94 20.04
CA ALA A 79 -17.36 1.55 19.68
C ALA A 79 -17.30 1.33 18.16
N ASP A 80 -17.90 2.23 17.37
CA ASP A 80 -17.86 2.18 15.90
C ASP A 80 -16.43 2.41 15.37
N ALA A 81 -15.72 3.39 15.91
CA ALA A 81 -14.33 3.67 15.56
C ALA A 81 -13.41 2.50 15.92
N MET A 82 -13.63 1.86 17.07
CA MET A 82 -12.91 0.65 17.45
C MET A 82 -13.21 -0.52 16.49
N GLY A 83 -14.48 -0.74 16.12
CA GLY A 83 -14.86 -1.82 15.21
C GLY A 83 -14.22 -1.66 13.83
N SER A 84 -14.34 -0.47 13.24
CA SER A 84 -13.70 -0.13 11.97
C SER A 84 -12.16 -0.25 12.01
N THR A 85 -11.52 0.25 13.07
CA THR A 85 -10.08 0.14 13.29
C THR A 85 -9.64 -1.32 13.42
N THR A 86 -10.36 -2.13 14.19
CA THR A 86 -10.04 -3.54 14.40
C THR A 86 -10.11 -4.32 13.08
N ASN A 87 -11.12 -4.06 12.26
CA ASN A 87 -11.24 -4.67 10.93
C ASN A 87 -10.07 -4.25 10.02
N LEU A 88 -9.71 -2.97 10.01
CA LEU A 88 -8.59 -2.46 9.24
C LEU A 88 -7.26 -3.11 9.64
N LEU A 89 -7.01 -3.25 10.94
CA LEU A 89 -5.81 -3.92 11.46
C LEU A 89 -5.80 -5.42 11.11
N ALA A 90 -6.95 -6.10 11.19
CA ALA A 90 -7.08 -7.49 10.76
C ALA A 90 -6.80 -7.65 9.25
N ASP A 91 -7.25 -6.70 8.42
CA ASP A 91 -6.97 -6.66 6.99
C ASP A 91 -5.47 -6.46 6.69
N PHE A 92 -4.77 -5.62 7.45
CA PHE A 92 -3.32 -5.50 7.33
C PHE A 92 -2.62 -6.81 7.64
N ARG A 93 -2.98 -7.45 8.76
CA ARG A 93 -2.39 -8.72 9.17
C ARG A 93 -2.65 -9.82 8.14
N SER A 94 -3.86 -9.91 7.58
CA SER A 94 -4.19 -10.90 6.56
C SER A 94 -3.41 -10.67 5.27
N GLN A 95 -3.23 -9.42 4.85
CA GLN A 95 -2.42 -9.07 3.69
C GLN A 95 -0.94 -9.41 3.90
N LEU A 96 -0.36 -9.09 5.06
CA LEU A 96 1.03 -9.45 5.37
C LEU A 96 1.24 -10.97 5.28
N ASN A 97 0.36 -11.74 5.94
CA ASN A 97 0.45 -13.20 5.98
C ASN A 97 0.16 -13.88 4.63
N ALA A 98 -0.52 -13.21 3.70
CA ALA A 98 -0.75 -13.72 2.35
C ALA A 98 0.37 -13.34 1.38
N GLN A 99 0.86 -12.09 1.44
CA GLN A 99 1.81 -11.56 0.46
C GLN A 99 3.22 -12.08 0.71
N VAL A 100 3.69 -12.11 1.96
CA VAL A 100 5.09 -12.44 2.26
C VAL A 100 5.46 -13.89 1.92
N PRO A 101 4.69 -14.92 2.34
CA PRO A 101 4.98 -16.29 1.92
C PRO A 101 4.94 -16.49 0.40
N ARG A 102 4.06 -15.75 -0.29
CA ARG A 102 3.98 -15.80 -1.75
C ARG A 102 5.20 -15.17 -2.42
N ILE A 103 5.74 -14.08 -1.86
CA ILE A 103 7.00 -13.50 -2.33
C ILE A 103 8.14 -14.50 -2.14
N ARG A 104 8.23 -15.19 -0.98
CA ARG A 104 9.23 -16.24 -0.76
C ARG A 104 9.14 -17.34 -1.82
N GLU A 105 7.95 -17.87 -2.05
CA GLU A 105 7.70 -18.91 -3.05
C GLU A 105 8.13 -18.49 -4.47
N LEU A 106 7.85 -17.23 -4.86
CA LEU A 106 8.24 -16.70 -6.17
C LEU A 106 9.76 -16.53 -6.29
N ARG A 107 10.44 -16.15 -5.21
CA ARG A 107 11.90 -16.03 -5.16
C ARG A 107 12.58 -17.39 -5.23
N GLU A 108 12.08 -18.37 -4.47
CA GLU A 108 12.58 -19.76 -4.49
C GLU A 108 12.44 -20.35 -5.91
N ARG A 109 11.26 -20.26 -6.51
CA ARG A 109 11.02 -20.71 -7.90
C ARG A 109 11.95 -20.04 -8.91
N ARG A 110 12.22 -18.74 -8.74
CA ARG A 110 13.17 -18.04 -9.61
C ARG A 110 14.60 -18.51 -9.38
N ALA A 111 15.00 -18.77 -8.14
CA ALA A 111 16.34 -19.24 -7.83
C ALA A 111 16.59 -20.67 -8.33
N GLU A 112 15.56 -21.53 -8.31
CA GLU A 112 15.61 -22.90 -8.82
C GLU A 112 15.79 -22.94 -10.35
N ASP A 113 15.01 -22.16 -11.10
CA ASP A 113 15.12 -22.07 -12.55
C ASP A 113 14.77 -20.67 -13.06
N PRO A 114 15.78 -19.78 -13.19
CA PRO A 114 15.57 -18.43 -13.71
C PRO A 114 15.03 -18.41 -15.14
N LEU A 115 15.45 -19.36 -15.98
CA LEU A 115 15.02 -19.42 -17.38
C LEU A 115 13.55 -19.79 -17.46
N ALA A 116 13.11 -20.86 -16.81
CA ALA A 116 11.70 -21.25 -16.77
C ALA A 116 10.81 -20.19 -16.09
N TYR A 117 11.29 -19.54 -15.02
CA TYR A 117 10.54 -18.49 -14.32
C TYR A 117 10.17 -17.30 -15.23
N PHE A 118 11.08 -16.91 -16.11
CA PHE A 118 10.85 -15.83 -17.08
C PHE A 118 10.24 -16.31 -18.41
N GLY A 119 10.09 -17.63 -18.61
CA GLY A 119 9.43 -18.19 -19.79
C GLY A 119 10.35 -18.75 -20.89
N GLY A 120 11.57 -19.15 -20.53
CA GLY A 120 12.63 -19.62 -21.42
C GLY A 120 12.52 -21.07 -21.91
N ASP A 121 11.54 -21.84 -21.42
CA ASP A 121 11.29 -23.19 -21.92
C ASP A 121 10.01 -23.22 -22.79
N PRO A 122 10.13 -23.33 -24.13
CA PRO A 122 8.98 -23.40 -25.03
C PRO A 122 8.17 -24.70 -24.89
N THR A 123 8.61 -25.67 -24.08
CA THR A 123 7.89 -26.93 -23.83
C THR A 123 6.97 -26.89 -22.61
N ILE A 124 7.18 -25.93 -21.68
CA ILE A 124 6.34 -25.74 -20.49
C ILE A 124 5.28 -24.66 -20.80
N GLY A 125 4.44 -24.95 -21.79
CA GLY A 125 3.47 -24.02 -22.37
C GLY A 125 2.21 -23.73 -21.53
N GLU A 126 2.18 -24.02 -20.23
CA GLU A 126 0.97 -23.86 -19.42
C GLU A 126 1.27 -23.34 -18.01
N GLY A 127 1.56 -22.04 -17.86
CA GLY A 127 1.62 -21.47 -16.50
C GLY A 127 2.00 -20.00 -16.39
N VAL A 128 2.88 -19.51 -17.26
CA VAL A 128 3.42 -18.14 -17.19
C VAL A 128 2.88 -17.29 -18.34
N ASP A 129 2.07 -16.28 -18.05
CA ASP A 129 1.52 -15.31 -19.03
C ASP A 129 2.62 -14.31 -19.41
N ILE A 130 3.45 -14.73 -20.37
CA ILE A 130 4.57 -13.98 -20.98
C ILE A 130 4.01 -13.15 -22.15
N PRO A 131 4.56 -11.96 -22.46
CA PRO A 131 4.11 -11.20 -23.63
C PRO A 131 4.39 -11.98 -24.93
N ASP A 132 3.37 -12.14 -25.80
CA ASP A 132 3.39 -12.91 -27.06
C ASP A 132 4.54 -12.59 -28.05
N ASN A 133 5.24 -11.47 -27.85
CA ASN A 133 6.33 -11.02 -28.72
C ASN A 133 7.73 -11.23 -28.11
N VAL A 134 7.86 -11.90 -26.96
CA VAL A 134 9.17 -12.16 -26.32
C VAL A 134 9.59 -13.58 -26.67
N SER A 135 10.67 -13.73 -27.44
CA SER A 135 11.29 -15.03 -27.71
C SER A 135 12.46 -15.23 -26.76
N LEU A 136 12.33 -16.20 -25.85
CA LEU A 136 13.36 -16.65 -24.93
C LEU A 136 13.79 -18.05 -25.39
N ALA A 137 14.55 -18.13 -26.48
CA ALA A 137 14.99 -19.43 -27.00
C ALA A 137 16.34 -19.81 -26.36
N PRO A 138 16.48 -21.04 -25.81
CA PRO A 138 17.77 -21.54 -25.36
C PRO A 138 18.67 -21.70 -26.58
N THR A 139 19.60 -20.75 -26.76
CA THR A 139 20.56 -20.80 -27.87
C THR A 139 21.91 -21.16 -27.26
N GLU A 140 22.47 -22.31 -27.64
CA GLU A 140 23.68 -22.93 -27.04
C GLU A 140 24.97 -22.08 -27.14
N ALA A 141 24.92 -20.87 -27.70
CA ALA A 141 26.10 -20.04 -27.95
C ALA A 141 26.20 -18.74 -27.12
N SER A 142 25.33 -18.49 -26.13
CA SER A 142 25.48 -17.29 -25.26
C SER A 142 24.81 -17.38 -23.87
N THR A 143 24.60 -18.58 -23.35
CA THR A 143 23.89 -18.81 -22.07
C THR A 143 24.79 -18.98 -20.84
N LEU A 144 26.13 -18.91 -20.97
CA LEU A 144 27.00 -19.24 -19.84
C LEU A 144 27.00 -18.23 -18.67
N ALA A 145 26.44 -17.03 -18.85
CA ALA A 145 26.56 -15.97 -17.83
C ALA A 145 25.30 -15.09 -17.65
N GLY A 146 24.09 -15.66 -17.74
CA GLY A 146 22.84 -15.04 -17.23
C GLY A 146 22.43 -13.65 -17.78
N LYS A 147 23.18 -13.07 -18.72
CA LYS A 147 23.02 -11.68 -19.19
C LYS A 147 22.30 -11.55 -20.54
N SER A 148 22.13 -12.63 -21.31
CA SER A 148 21.43 -12.59 -22.60
C SER A 148 20.17 -13.47 -22.59
N MET A 149 19.20 -13.08 -21.75
CA MET A 149 17.87 -13.71 -21.73
C MET A 149 17.05 -13.39 -22.99
N PHE A 150 17.42 -12.38 -23.77
CA PHE A 150 16.65 -11.94 -24.95
C PHE A 150 17.32 -12.40 -26.25
N THR A 151 16.74 -13.41 -26.90
CA THR A 151 17.27 -13.92 -28.17
C THR A 151 16.96 -12.96 -29.33
N ARG A 152 17.95 -12.72 -30.19
CA ARG A 152 17.98 -11.78 -31.32
C ARG A 152 17.19 -12.24 -32.56
N TYR A 153 15.92 -12.60 -32.43
CA TYR A 153 15.11 -12.98 -33.61
C TYR A 153 13.76 -12.26 -33.64
N THR A 154 13.70 -10.99 -34.08
CA THR A 154 12.53 -10.48 -34.82
C THR A 154 12.85 -9.18 -35.59
N ASN A 155 12.33 -9.14 -36.81
CA ASN A 155 12.57 -8.14 -37.84
C ASN A 155 12.33 -6.67 -37.43
N LYS A 156 13.31 -5.84 -37.84
CA LYS A 156 13.22 -4.42 -38.15
C LYS A 156 11.83 -4.03 -38.73
N THR A 157 10.88 -3.61 -37.90
CA THR A 157 9.69 -2.87 -38.37
C THR A 157 9.41 -1.69 -37.45
N THR A 158 9.82 -0.53 -37.93
CA THR A 158 9.65 0.80 -37.33
C THR A 158 8.18 1.25 -37.42
N SER A 159 7.37 1.00 -36.39
CA SER A 159 6.05 1.64 -36.22
C SER A 159 5.87 2.12 -34.76
N SER A 160 6.21 3.39 -34.51
CA SER A 160 6.21 4.03 -33.18
C SER A 160 4.82 4.17 -32.52
N ARG A 161 3.73 4.14 -33.31
CA ARG A 161 2.34 4.17 -32.80
C ARG A 161 1.87 2.82 -32.27
N GLN A 162 2.41 1.73 -32.79
CA GLN A 162 2.05 0.38 -32.36
C GLN A 162 2.80 0.02 -31.08
N THR A 163 4.03 0.51 -30.90
CA THR A 163 4.84 0.29 -29.69
C THR A 163 4.25 0.98 -28.44
N SER A 164 3.67 2.18 -28.55
CA SER A 164 3.07 2.88 -27.40
C SER A 164 1.77 2.23 -26.89
N ARG A 165 0.91 1.76 -27.81
CA ARG A 165 -0.33 1.04 -27.44
C ARG A 165 -0.01 -0.30 -26.78
N THR A 166 0.98 -1.02 -27.30
CA THR A 166 1.44 -2.29 -26.73
C THR A 166 2.12 -2.06 -25.38
N ARG A 167 2.97 -1.02 -25.25
CA ARG A 167 3.56 -0.60 -23.97
C ARG A 167 2.48 -0.34 -22.91
N ARG A 168 1.46 0.45 -23.23
CA ARG A 168 0.36 0.76 -22.30
C ARG A 168 -0.45 -0.48 -21.89
N ARG A 169 -0.65 -1.43 -22.79
CA ARG A 169 -1.31 -2.72 -22.47
C ARG A 169 -0.46 -3.52 -21.49
N GLU A 170 0.84 -3.56 -21.72
CA GLU A 170 1.78 -4.30 -20.90
C GLU A 170 1.98 -3.66 -19.52
N GLU A 171 2.06 -2.33 -19.44
CA GLU A 171 2.07 -1.58 -18.18
C GLU A 171 0.79 -1.85 -17.37
N ARG A 172 -0.38 -2.01 -18.03
CA ARG A 172 -1.61 -2.40 -17.34
C ARG A 172 -1.55 -3.84 -16.81
N LYS A 173 -0.91 -4.77 -17.54
CA LYS A 173 -0.68 -6.15 -17.04
C LYS A 173 0.22 -6.13 -15.81
N ARG A 174 1.34 -5.40 -15.88
CA ARG A 174 2.28 -5.18 -14.78
C ARG A 174 1.59 -4.54 -13.56
N ALA A 175 0.76 -3.51 -13.78
CA ALA A 175 0.00 -2.87 -12.72
C ALA A 175 -1.12 -3.76 -12.13
N ARG A 176 -1.69 -4.68 -12.91
CA ARG A 176 -2.72 -5.61 -12.45
C ARG A 176 -2.17 -6.71 -11.56
N GLY A 177 -0.90 -7.09 -11.73
CA GLY A 177 -0.22 -8.07 -10.87
C GLY A 177 -0.94 -9.42 -10.81
N LYS A 178 -1.45 -9.92 -11.94
CA LYS A 178 -2.19 -11.17 -11.98
C LYS A 178 -1.29 -12.33 -11.50
N LYS A 179 -1.82 -13.17 -10.60
CA LYS A 179 -1.13 -14.37 -10.11
C LYS A 179 -0.68 -15.27 -11.28
N GLY A 180 0.54 -15.79 -11.20
CA GLY A 180 1.17 -16.60 -12.25
C GLY A 180 1.79 -15.81 -13.39
N THR A 181 1.74 -14.46 -13.36
CA THR A 181 2.48 -13.64 -14.33
C THR A 181 3.90 -13.38 -13.84
N VAL A 182 4.80 -13.07 -14.77
CA VAL A 182 6.16 -12.62 -14.43
C VAL A 182 6.17 -11.35 -13.56
N TYR A 183 5.13 -10.51 -13.67
CA TYR A 183 5.00 -9.27 -12.90
C TYR A 183 4.48 -9.49 -11.47
N GLU A 184 4.10 -10.71 -11.09
CA GLU A 184 3.46 -10.99 -9.81
C GLU A 184 4.32 -10.55 -8.63
N GLU A 185 5.59 -10.96 -8.60
CA GLU A 185 6.47 -10.61 -7.48
C GLU A 185 6.67 -9.10 -7.36
N GLU A 186 6.97 -8.43 -8.49
CA GLU A 186 7.17 -6.99 -8.48
C GLU A 186 5.93 -6.28 -7.93
N TYR A 187 4.74 -6.73 -8.35
CA TYR A 187 3.49 -6.21 -7.86
C TYR A 187 3.33 -6.42 -6.35
N LEU A 188 3.61 -7.62 -5.85
CA LEU A 188 3.51 -7.96 -4.43
C LEU A 188 4.47 -7.11 -3.58
N VAL A 189 5.72 -6.95 -4.00
CA VAL A 189 6.71 -6.08 -3.31
C VAL A 189 6.22 -4.63 -3.27
N ASN A 190 5.68 -4.12 -4.37
CA ASN A 190 5.12 -2.76 -4.41
C ASN A 190 3.84 -2.63 -3.59
N SER A 191 3.03 -3.70 -3.50
CA SER A 191 1.84 -3.76 -2.67
C SER A 191 2.21 -3.73 -1.19
N PHE A 192 3.23 -4.48 -0.79
CA PHE A 192 3.77 -4.48 0.56
C PHE A 192 4.31 -3.10 0.96
N ARG A 193 4.99 -2.38 0.06
CA ARG A 193 5.39 -0.98 0.29
C ARG A 193 4.19 -0.09 0.62
N ARG A 194 3.16 -0.11 -0.23
CA ARG A 194 1.93 0.67 -0.02
C ARG A 194 1.21 0.28 1.28
N LEU A 195 1.28 -0.99 1.66
CA LEU A 195 0.74 -1.49 2.92
C LEU A 195 1.47 -0.85 4.12
N ILE A 196 2.80 -0.79 4.11
CA ILE A 196 3.59 -0.11 5.16
C ILE A 196 3.24 1.38 5.25
N GLU A 197 3.14 2.07 4.11
CA GLU A 197 2.74 3.49 4.07
C GLU A 197 1.35 3.69 4.71
N ARG A 198 0.41 2.80 4.42
CA ARG A 198 -0.94 2.84 5.01
C ARG A 198 -0.95 2.49 6.50
N VAL A 199 -0.13 1.53 6.94
CA VAL A 199 0.05 1.25 8.38
C VAL A 199 0.59 2.50 9.08
N ASN A 200 1.59 3.16 8.51
CA ASN A 200 2.18 4.38 9.08
C ASN A 200 1.17 5.52 9.24
N SER A 201 0.26 5.72 8.27
CA SER A 201 -0.78 6.75 8.40
C SER A 201 -1.79 6.42 9.50
N THR A 202 -2.05 5.14 9.77
CA THR A 202 -2.99 4.72 10.83
C THR A 202 -2.44 4.85 12.24
N VAL A 203 -1.12 4.96 12.42
CA VAL A 203 -0.49 5.02 13.77
C VAL A 203 -1.06 6.16 14.62
N SER A 204 -1.12 7.38 14.07
CA SER A 204 -1.63 8.54 14.82
C SER A 204 -3.14 8.47 15.10
N GLU A 205 -3.89 7.83 14.21
CA GLU A 205 -5.33 7.62 14.38
C GLU A 205 -5.59 6.64 15.53
N VAL A 206 -4.82 5.54 15.59
CA VAL A 206 -4.89 4.56 16.67
C VAL A 206 -4.44 5.16 18.00
N GLU A 207 -3.35 5.93 18.04
CA GLU A 207 -2.90 6.64 19.24
C GLU A 207 -4.02 7.54 19.81
N SER A 208 -4.67 8.32 18.93
CA SER A 208 -5.78 9.20 19.32
C SER A 208 -6.99 8.42 19.83
N LEU A 209 -7.29 7.27 19.21
CA LEU A 209 -8.38 6.38 19.64
C LEU A 209 -8.09 5.74 21.00
N VAL A 210 -6.85 5.27 21.23
CA VAL A 210 -6.41 4.71 22.51
C VAL A 210 -6.59 5.73 23.63
N ASP A 211 -6.13 6.97 23.43
CA ASP A 211 -6.32 8.05 24.40
C ASP A 211 -7.80 8.33 24.68
N ALA A 212 -8.64 8.33 23.65
CA ALA A 212 -10.08 8.55 23.81
C ALA A 212 -10.77 7.41 24.58
N LEU A 213 -10.42 6.16 24.30
CA LEU A 213 -10.91 4.98 25.02
C LEU A 213 -10.49 5.02 26.50
N LEU A 214 -9.24 5.39 26.79
CA LEU A 214 -8.73 5.51 28.16
C LEU A 214 -9.46 6.60 28.95
N ARG A 215 -9.74 7.75 28.34
CA ARG A 215 -10.53 8.83 28.96
C ARG A 215 -11.94 8.41 29.34
N ARG A 216 -12.49 7.41 28.66
CA ARG A 216 -13.81 6.83 28.94
C ARG A 216 -13.77 5.57 29.80
N GLY A 217 -12.61 5.23 30.37
CA GLY A 217 -12.45 4.07 31.25
C GLY A 217 -12.46 2.72 30.52
N MET A 218 -12.38 2.72 29.19
CA MET A 218 -12.42 1.51 28.35
C MET A 218 -11.03 0.87 28.21
N ARG A 219 -10.38 0.59 29.34
CA ARG A 219 -8.96 0.20 29.40
C ARG A 219 -8.64 -1.08 28.60
N GLU A 220 -9.48 -2.10 28.72
CA GLU A 220 -9.28 -3.38 28.00
C GLU A 220 -9.36 -3.20 26.48
N ARG A 221 -10.31 -2.37 26.01
CA ARG A 221 -10.47 -2.04 24.59
C ARG A 221 -9.27 -1.26 24.06
N ALA A 222 -8.80 -0.27 24.83
CA ALA A 222 -7.60 0.49 24.50
C ALA A 222 -6.38 -0.42 24.38
N ALA A 223 -6.15 -1.30 25.36
CA ALA A 223 -5.05 -2.26 25.35
C ALA A 223 -5.11 -3.22 24.16
N ALA A 224 -6.31 -3.69 23.78
CA ALA A 224 -6.49 -4.60 22.65
C ALA A 224 -6.09 -3.97 21.32
N ILE A 225 -6.53 -2.73 21.04
CA ILE A 225 -6.19 -2.02 19.80
C ILE A 225 -4.71 -1.66 19.78
N GLU A 226 -4.18 -1.14 20.89
CA GLU A 226 -2.76 -0.79 21.03
C GLU A 226 -1.88 -2.01 20.73
N LYS A 227 -2.19 -3.16 21.34
CA LYS A 227 -1.48 -4.42 21.11
C LYS A 227 -1.60 -4.89 19.66
N ALA A 228 -2.80 -4.81 19.07
CA ALA A 228 -3.03 -5.24 17.69
C ALA A 228 -2.16 -4.44 16.70
N LEU A 229 -2.06 -3.12 16.86
CA LEU A 229 -1.19 -2.29 16.03
C LEU A 229 0.29 -2.59 16.30
N GLN A 230 0.71 -2.78 17.56
CA GLN A 230 2.09 -3.17 17.88
C GLN A 230 2.50 -4.47 17.19
N ASP A 231 1.63 -5.47 17.21
CA ASP A 231 1.90 -6.76 16.58
C ASP A 231 2.03 -6.61 15.06
N ILE A 232 1.22 -5.75 14.43
CA ILE A 232 1.33 -5.45 13.00
C ILE A 232 2.63 -4.70 12.68
N LEU A 233 3.00 -3.71 13.48
CA LEU A 233 4.25 -2.97 13.28
C LEU A 233 5.48 -3.89 13.40
N LYS A 234 5.49 -4.80 14.37
CA LYS A 234 6.54 -5.84 14.49
C LYS A 234 6.61 -6.71 13.24
N LEU A 235 5.47 -7.23 12.78
CA LEU A 235 5.42 -8.02 11.53
C LEU A 235 5.91 -7.20 10.33
N CYS A 236 5.58 -5.90 10.25
CA CYS A 236 6.09 -5.03 9.19
C CYS A 236 7.61 -4.88 9.25
N VAL A 237 8.22 -4.75 10.44
CA VAL A 237 9.68 -4.67 10.59
C VAL A 237 10.33 -5.99 10.18
N GLU A 238 9.85 -7.12 10.72
CA GLU A 238 10.37 -8.46 10.41
C GLU A 238 10.29 -8.76 8.90
N TYR A 239 9.13 -8.57 8.30
CA TYR A 239 8.95 -8.83 6.87
C TYR A 239 9.58 -7.76 5.97
N ARG A 240 9.85 -6.56 6.47
CA ARG A 240 10.57 -5.53 5.71
C ARG A 240 12.00 -5.96 5.43
N GLU A 241 12.72 -6.46 6.44
CA GLU A 241 14.07 -6.96 6.26
C GLU A 241 14.07 -8.11 5.24
N GLU A 242 13.14 -9.04 5.37
CA GLU A 242 13.04 -10.17 4.44
C GLU A 242 12.68 -9.77 2.98
N VAL A 243 11.70 -8.88 2.82
CA VAL A 243 11.24 -8.48 1.49
C VAL A 243 12.25 -7.55 0.80
N PHE A 244 13.03 -6.75 1.53
CA PHE A 244 13.93 -5.77 0.93
C PHE A 244 15.43 -6.09 1.05
N ASP A 245 15.91 -6.75 2.10
CA ASP A 245 17.36 -7.02 2.29
C ASP A 245 17.85 -8.23 1.48
N VAL A 246 17.00 -9.23 1.21
CA VAL A 246 17.37 -10.39 0.34
C VAL A 246 17.76 -9.94 -1.08
N SER A 247 17.27 -8.78 -1.54
CA SER A 247 17.67 -8.22 -2.82
C SER A 247 19.11 -7.68 -2.86
N ALA A 248 19.75 -7.45 -1.71
CA ALA A 248 21.16 -7.06 -1.63
C ALA A 248 22.10 -8.27 -1.72
N ASP A 249 21.75 -9.39 -1.07
CA ASP A 249 22.53 -10.63 -1.12
C ASP A 249 22.42 -11.33 -2.50
N GLU A 250 21.24 -11.32 -3.13
CA GLU A 250 21.08 -11.78 -4.52
C GLU A 250 21.87 -10.90 -5.50
N ALA A 251 21.89 -9.57 -5.28
CA ALA A 251 22.70 -8.65 -6.06
C ALA A 251 24.21 -8.82 -5.83
N ALA A 252 24.63 -9.29 -4.64
CA ALA A 252 26.03 -9.59 -4.33
C ALA A 252 26.49 -10.89 -5.00
N LYS A 253 25.68 -11.96 -4.96
CA LYS A 253 25.97 -13.21 -5.67
C LYS A 253 26.05 -13.02 -7.19
N GLN A 254 25.16 -12.20 -7.77
CA GLN A 254 25.24 -11.80 -9.18
C GLN A 254 26.48 -10.94 -9.52
N ARG A 255 27.14 -10.33 -8.54
CA ARG A 255 28.39 -9.57 -8.73
C ARG A 255 29.63 -10.45 -8.56
N GLU A 256 29.63 -11.42 -7.63
CA GLU A 256 30.73 -12.37 -7.49
C GLU A 256 30.87 -13.28 -8.72
N ASP A 257 29.77 -13.66 -9.36
CA ASP A 257 29.79 -14.35 -10.65
C ASP A 257 30.30 -13.46 -11.81
N GLN A 258 30.41 -12.13 -11.63
CA GLN A 258 30.96 -11.20 -12.63
C GLN A 258 32.46 -10.94 -12.47
N ASP A 259 33.01 -11.05 -11.26
CA ASP A 259 34.41 -10.74 -10.99
C ASP A 259 35.37 -11.92 -11.25
N GLY A 260 34.84 -13.13 -11.51
CA GLY A 260 35.63 -14.32 -11.89
C GLY A 260 36.02 -14.42 -13.37
N GLU A 261 35.41 -13.63 -14.26
CA GLU A 261 35.55 -13.78 -15.72
C GLU A 261 35.95 -12.49 -16.45
N ASN A 262 36.60 -11.55 -15.76
CA ASN A 262 37.15 -10.36 -16.41
C ASN A 262 38.66 -10.48 -16.67
N ALA A 263 39.02 -11.45 -17.51
CA ALA A 263 40.29 -11.43 -18.22
C ALA A 263 40.06 -11.66 -19.71
N THR A 264 40.26 -10.57 -20.47
CA THR A 264 40.38 -10.49 -21.94
C THR A 264 39.08 -10.50 -22.76
N GLY A 265 38.70 -9.32 -23.25
CA GLY A 265 37.64 -9.17 -24.26
C GLY A 265 37.23 -7.73 -24.49
N ASP A 266 38.03 -6.99 -25.24
CA ASP A 266 37.73 -5.65 -25.73
C ASP A 266 36.58 -5.72 -26.76
N ALA A 267 35.35 -5.36 -26.37
CA ALA A 267 34.23 -5.17 -27.29
C ALA A 267 33.20 -4.21 -26.69
N ALA A 268 33.02 -3.06 -27.34
CA ALA A 268 31.90 -2.16 -27.12
C ALA A 268 30.57 -2.85 -27.50
N GLU A 269 29.89 -3.47 -26.53
CA GLU A 269 28.51 -3.92 -26.71
C GLU A 269 27.54 -2.75 -26.53
N ASP A 270 26.92 -2.34 -27.64
CA ASP A 270 25.75 -1.46 -27.66
C ASP A 270 24.68 -2.00 -26.68
N ASN A 271 24.38 -1.23 -25.62
CA ASN A 271 23.28 -1.49 -24.68
C ASN A 271 21.92 -1.35 -25.38
N TYR A 272 21.50 -2.38 -26.14
CA TYR A 272 20.18 -2.42 -26.76
C TYR A 272 19.09 -2.49 -25.68
N LYS A 273 18.34 -1.40 -25.52
CA LYS A 273 17.15 -1.36 -24.67
C LYS A 273 15.90 -1.62 -25.53
N PRO A 274 15.16 -2.72 -25.32
CA PRO A 274 13.93 -3.00 -26.07
C PRO A 274 12.91 -1.87 -25.87
N THR A 275 12.12 -1.58 -26.90
CA THR A 275 11.06 -0.56 -26.85
C THR A 275 9.67 -1.20 -26.93
N GLY A 276 8.62 -0.45 -26.58
CA GLY A 276 7.25 -0.97 -26.58
C GLY A 276 6.96 -1.93 -25.41
N GLY A 277 6.19 -2.99 -25.64
CA GLY A 277 5.84 -3.98 -24.60
C GLY A 277 7.04 -4.78 -24.09
N GLN A 278 7.97 -5.17 -24.97
CA GLN A 278 9.22 -5.83 -24.59
C GLN A 278 10.06 -4.95 -23.65
N GLY A 279 10.02 -3.63 -23.83
CA GLY A 279 10.69 -2.68 -22.94
C GLY A 279 10.13 -2.69 -21.52
N VAL A 280 8.82 -2.90 -21.34
CA VAL A 280 8.19 -2.98 -20.01
C VAL A 280 8.62 -4.23 -19.27
N PHE A 281 8.65 -5.36 -19.99
CA PHE A 281 9.14 -6.62 -19.47
C PHE A 281 10.63 -6.53 -19.12
N TRP A 282 11.46 -6.00 -20.03
CA TRP A 282 12.88 -5.76 -19.79
C TRP A 282 13.11 -4.85 -18.57
N GLU A 283 12.34 -3.77 -18.41
CA GLU A 283 12.38 -2.90 -17.24
C GLU A 283 11.99 -3.62 -15.95
N SER A 284 10.99 -4.52 -16.00
CA SER A 284 10.58 -5.32 -14.85
C SER A 284 11.67 -6.31 -14.44
N VAL A 285 12.19 -7.10 -15.39
CA VAL A 285 13.29 -8.05 -15.16
C VAL A 285 14.53 -7.34 -14.65
N ALA A 286 14.89 -6.19 -15.23
CA ALA A 286 16.04 -5.40 -14.78
C ALA A 286 15.86 -4.75 -13.40
N LEU A 287 14.64 -4.71 -12.85
CA LEU A 287 14.31 -4.26 -11.50
C LEU A 287 14.15 -5.44 -10.52
N THR A 288 14.11 -6.66 -11.02
CA THR A 288 14.12 -7.89 -10.23
C THR A 288 15.54 -8.12 -9.71
N GLY A 289 15.69 -8.41 -8.41
CA GLY A 289 17.00 -8.61 -7.78
C GLY A 289 17.82 -7.32 -7.55
N LYS A 290 17.31 -6.14 -7.89
CA LYS A 290 17.96 -4.87 -7.49
C LYS A 290 17.53 -4.45 -6.09
N PRO A 291 18.46 -3.92 -5.26
CA PRO A 291 18.12 -3.36 -3.97
C PRO A 291 17.10 -2.25 -4.12
N ARG A 292 15.96 -2.39 -3.43
CA ARG A 292 14.93 -1.36 -3.35
C ARG A 292 14.97 -0.74 -1.96
N GLU A 293 14.93 0.59 -1.91
CA GLU A 293 14.92 1.31 -0.64
C GLU A 293 13.71 0.89 0.20
N ALA A 294 13.95 0.23 1.32
CA ALA A 294 12.92 -0.32 2.17
C ALA A 294 12.16 0.82 2.90
N PRO A 295 10.82 0.90 2.78
CA PRO A 295 10.04 1.98 3.38
C PRO A 295 10.21 1.98 4.90
N PRO A 296 10.31 3.16 5.55
CA PRO A 296 10.43 3.23 7.00
C PRO A 296 9.13 2.75 7.65
N VAL A 297 9.25 2.03 8.77
CA VAL A 297 8.11 1.68 9.63
C VAL A 297 8.10 2.65 10.79
N LYS A 298 6.97 3.32 11.01
CA LYS A 298 6.83 4.32 12.07
C LYS A 298 6.64 3.62 13.42
N ASP A 299 7.33 4.10 14.44
CA ASP A 299 7.11 3.66 15.81
C ASP A 299 5.80 4.22 16.37
N MET A 300 5.13 3.41 17.19
CA MET A 300 3.95 3.83 17.93
C MET A 300 4.34 4.21 19.36
N LYS A 301 3.85 5.35 19.83
CA LYS A 301 3.98 5.76 21.23
C LYS A 301 3.06 4.90 22.09
N LYS A 302 3.63 4.15 23.03
CA LYS A 302 2.85 3.41 24.01
C LYS A 302 2.21 4.38 25.00
N SER A 303 0.97 4.12 25.37
CA SER A 303 0.34 4.86 26.44
C SER A 303 0.95 4.43 27.78
N ASP A 304 1.60 5.34 28.49
CA ASP A 304 2.11 5.10 29.85
C ASP A 304 0.97 4.71 30.80
N LEU A 305 -0.27 5.11 30.48
CA LEU A 305 -1.44 4.74 31.25
C LEU A 305 -1.76 3.26 31.12
N LEU A 306 -1.33 2.56 30.07
CA LEU A 306 -1.55 1.12 29.85
C LEU A 306 -0.44 0.23 30.42
N ALA A 307 0.67 0.83 30.87
CA ALA A 307 1.78 0.13 31.53
C ALA A 307 1.41 -0.48 32.88
#